data_AF-V9G1R9-F1
#
_entry.id   AF-V9G1R9-F1
#
_cell.length_a   1.000
_cell.length_b   1.000
_cell.length_c   1.000
_cell.angle_alpha   90.00
_cell.angle_beta   90.00
_cell.angle_gamma   90.00
#
_symmetry.space_group_name_H-M   'P 1'
#
loop_
_entity.id
_entity.type
_entity.pdbx_description
1 polymer ?
#
loop_
_entity_poly.entity_id
_entity_poly.type
_entity_poly.pdbx_seq_one_letter_code
_entity_poly.pdbx_strand_id
1 'polypeptide(L)'
;MSRLMFKAPTEVVKLSYWGFTVWWFIIPGVHVVTCVYTALYSYSYWVLMDTYLNNYLETFEIGMPPPYHHTIAIAHAVLSVLHAVGILLMLSGSIWQRSLAFTPFSTCDAGVKSDEVKSDRTSSALLQSFTKVYTKISDRHGLFGVNGVHFHVLLIVREVIETGLQTIQAYRMSMLLPRTLLNRFFVILLVTNCWSSVLVYSAFFKGDEASRRFACIVLDCVLDLVSCMGVELIIVLSYAKQYDLQISSILWSMGDFSARTSYSSISATNATSMPNATITGKMSEVEEKWSEFDSSTVVQLLIRHCPALEMPPSIGKFNALHGVKVYNSTIADWGESAAFTSANHPNILSIYLVRVNMADGLLPTGFHSSDFPPNLFDIELCVTNLRAVISTSSGHEKQRFCSSTAS
;
A
#
# COMPACT_ATOMS: atom_id res chain seq x y z
N MET A 1 -36.30 44.68 27.77
CA MET A 1 -35.27 44.31 26.78
C MET A 1 -34.04 43.83 27.53
N SER A 2 -33.96 42.53 27.79
CA SER A 2 -32.78 41.88 28.36
C SER A 2 -31.67 41.92 27.32
N ARG A 3 -30.55 42.59 27.63
CA ARG A 3 -29.32 42.48 26.85
C ARG A 3 -28.91 41.00 26.87
N LEU A 4 -29.11 40.30 25.76
CA LEU A 4 -28.37 39.08 25.45
C LEU A 4 -26.90 39.46 25.44
N MET A 5 -26.22 39.28 26.58
CA MET A 5 -24.77 39.33 26.62
C MET A 5 -24.28 38.16 25.80
N PHE A 6 -23.80 38.44 24.59
CA PHE A 6 -23.01 37.48 23.82
C PHE A 6 -21.83 37.10 24.71
N LYS A 7 -21.89 35.91 25.31
CA LYS A 7 -20.78 35.35 26.06
C LYS A 7 -19.62 35.20 25.09
N ALA A 8 -18.51 35.89 25.35
CA ALA A 8 -17.33 35.80 24.51
C ALA A 8 -16.94 34.32 24.34
N PRO A 9 -16.60 33.88 23.12
CA PRO A 9 -16.21 32.50 22.87
C PRO A 9 -15.03 32.17 23.77
N THR A 10 -15.12 31.06 24.48
CA THR A 10 -14.01 30.52 25.27
C THR A 10 -12.90 30.10 24.34
N GLU A 11 -11.70 30.58 24.63
CA GLU A 11 -10.53 30.33 23.80
C GLU A 11 -9.78 29.06 24.20
N VAL A 12 -10.00 28.54 25.42
CA VAL A 12 -9.23 27.45 26.02
C VAL A 12 -10.18 26.37 26.55
N VAL A 13 -9.88 25.12 26.26
CA VAL A 13 -10.53 23.96 26.87
C VAL A 13 -10.03 23.80 28.31
N LYS A 14 -10.94 23.88 29.28
CA LYS A 14 -10.60 23.63 30.69
C LYS A 14 -10.79 22.15 31.00
N LEU A 15 -9.70 21.47 31.33
CA LEU A 15 -9.70 20.06 31.72
C LEU A 15 -9.57 19.93 33.24
N SER A 16 -10.12 18.86 33.81
CA SER A 16 -9.77 18.44 35.17
C SER A 16 -8.31 17.97 35.21
N TYR A 17 -7.70 17.92 36.40
CA TYR A 17 -6.33 17.42 36.57
C TYR A 17 -6.15 16.00 35.99
N TRP A 18 -7.11 15.11 36.26
CA TRP A 18 -7.11 13.76 35.70
C TRP A 18 -7.29 13.76 34.18
N GLY A 19 -8.20 14.59 33.64
CA GLY A 19 -8.39 14.72 32.20
C GLY A 19 -7.12 15.20 31.49
N PHE A 20 -6.44 16.21 32.06
CA PHE A 20 -5.17 16.71 31.56
C PHE A 20 -4.08 15.61 31.58
N THR A 21 -3.99 14.87 32.68
CA THR A 21 -3.04 13.75 32.83
C THR A 21 -3.29 12.66 31.78
N VAL A 22 -4.55 12.28 31.56
CA VAL A 22 -4.92 11.30 30.54
C VAL A 22 -4.49 11.77 29.14
N TRP A 23 -4.80 13.02 28.77
CA TRP A 23 -4.38 13.57 27.48
C TRP A 23 -2.86 13.65 27.33
N TRP A 24 -2.14 13.91 28.44
CA TRP A 24 -0.69 13.90 28.45
C TRP A 24 -0.11 12.52 28.15
N PHE A 25 -0.79 11.42 28.45
CA PHE A 25 -0.36 10.08 28.01
C PHE A 25 -0.83 9.75 26.59
N ILE A 26 -2.04 10.16 26.21
CA ILE A 26 -2.61 9.86 24.88
C ILE A 26 -1.78 10.50 23.78
N ILE A 27 -1.45 11.79 23.89
CA ILE A 27 -0.78 12.53 22.79
C ILE A 27 0.63 11.99 22.48
N PRO A 28 1.53 11.78 23.47
CA PRO A 28 2.80 11.08 23.25
C PRO A 28 2.59 9.66 22.77
N GLY A 29 1.56 8.95 23.26
CA GLY A 29 1.23 7.61 22.79
C GLY A 29 0.96 7.57 21.28
N VAL A 30 0.13 8.49 20.80
CA VAL A 30 -0.12 8.69 19.36
C VAL A 30 1.18 9.01 18.63
N HIS A 31 1.99 9.95 19.14
CA HIS A 31 3.29 10.26 18.54
C HIS A 31 4.22 9.05 18.48
N VAL A 32 4.28 8.21 19.52
CA VAL A 32 5.11 7.00 19.54
C VAL A 32 4.63 6.02 18.49
N VAL A 33 3.32 5.76 18.41
CA VAL A 33 2.73 4.87 17.41
C VAL A 33 3.04 5.37 16.00
N THR A 34 2.82 6.65 15.71
CA THR A 34 3.12 7.25 14.40
C THR A 34 4.62 7.27 14.10
N CYS A 35 5.47 7.58 15.08
CA CYS A 35 6.93 7.57 14.93
C CYS A 35 7.45 6.17 14.56
N VAL A 36 7.02 5.14 15.29
CA VAL A 36 7.47 3.76 15.07
C VAL A 36 6.96 3.25 13.73
N TYR A 37 5.68 3.45 13.42
CA TYR A 37 5.11 3.01 12.16
C TYR A 37 5.79 3.68 10.96
N THR A 38 6.00 5.00 10.98
CA THR A 38 6.67 5.71 9.88
C THR A 38 8.15 5.33 9.74
N ALA A 39 8.83 5.02 10.86
CA ALA A 39 10.19 4.47 10.81
C ALA A 39 10.22 3.09 10.16
N LEU A 40 9.28 2.20 10.53
CA LEU A 40 9.15 0.88 9.92
C LEU A 40 8.77 0.97 8.45
N TYR A 41 7.90 1.90 8.07
CA TYR A 41 7.51 2.15 6.68
C TYR A 41 8.71 2.63 5.85
N SER A 42 9.48 3.57 6.40
CA SER A 42 10.75 4.04 5.81
C SER A 42 11.73 2.90 5.60
N TYR A 43 11.99 2.10 6.64
CA TYR A 43 12.86 0.94 6.55
C TYR A 43 12.36 -0.08 5.52
N SER A 44 11.06 -0.32 5.48
CA SER A 44 10.44 -1.26 4.53
C SER A 44 10.68 -0.82 3.09
N TYR A 45 10.44 0.44 2.74
CA TYR A 45 10.72 0.97 1.39
C TYR A 45 12.22 1.03 1.07
N TRP A 46 13.07 1.24 2.07
CA TRP A 46 14.51 1.22 1.88
C TRP A 46 15.02 -0.18 1.50
N VAL A 47 14.47 -1.23 2.12
CA VAL A 47 14.82 -2.62 1.81
C VAL A 47 14.08 -3.14 0.58
N LEU A 48 12.86 -2.64 0.32
CA LEU A 48 11.95 -3.13 -0.73
C LEU A 48 12.63 -3.23 -2.09
N MET A 49 13.45 -2.23 -2.47
CA MET A 49 14.06 -2.13 -3.80
C MET A 49 14.79 -3.41 -4.25
N ASP A 50 15.46 -4.08 -3.31
CA ASP A 50 16.26 -5.29 -3.57
C ASP A 50 15.48 -6.59 -3.35
N THR A 51 14.19 -6.51 -3.04
CA THR A 51 13.36 -7.68 -2.75
C THR A 51 12.59 -8.18 -3.97
N TYR A 52 12.25 -9.47 -3.94
CA TYR A 52 11.37 -10.08 -4.93
C TYR A 52 9.96 -9.48 -4.95
N LEU A 53 9.46 -9.01 -3.80
CA LEU A 53 8.15 -8.36 -3.73
C LEU A 53 8.11 -7.11 -4.60
N ASN A 54 9.20 -6.36 -4.69
CA ASN A 54 9.27 -5.19 -5.56
C ASN A 54 9.04 -5.54 -7.03
N ASN A 55 9.61 -6.64 -7.51
CA ASN A 55 9.39 -7.10 -8.88
C ASN A 55 7.90 -7.36 -9.16
N TYR A 56 7.17 -7.94 -8.19
CA TYR A 56 5.73 -8.18 -8.32
C TYR A 56 4.95 -6.87 -8.28
N LEU A 57 5.27 -5.97 -7.35
CA LEU A 57 4.62 -4.68 -7.25
C LEU A 57 4.82 -3.86 -8.53
N GLU A 58 6.01 -3.90 -9.12
CA GLU A 58 6.30 -3.25 -10.40
C GLU A 58 5.55 -3.92 -11.56
N THR A 59 5.59 -5.25 -11.65
CA THR A 59 4.94 -6.04 -12.72
C THR A 59 3.43 -5.83 -12.74
N PHE A 60 2.79 -5.72 -11.57
CA PHE A 60 1.35 -5.51 -11.45
C PHE A 60 0.95 -4.03 -11.29
N GLU A 61 1.90 -3.11 -11.48
CA GLU A 61 1.69 -1.66 -11.34
C GLU A 61 1.07 -1.26 -9.96
N ILE A 62 1.40 -2.02 -8.91
CA ILE A 62 0.91 -1.79 -7.56
C ILE A 62 1.84 -0.84 -6.82
N GLY A 63 1.49 0.45 -6.86
CA GLY A 63 2.20 1.50 -6.12
C GLY A 63 3.16 2.28 -7.01
N MET A 64 4.11 2.99 -6.38
CA MET A 64 5.08 3.81 -7.10
C MET A 64 6.25 2.95 -7.58
N PRO A 65 6.79 3.21 -8.79
CA PRO A 65 7.89 2.41 -9.32
C PRO A 65 9.20 2.63 -8.55
N PRO A 66 10.19 1.73 -8.71
CA PRO A 66 11.43 1.71 -7.93
C PRO A 66 12.19 3.04 -7.81
N PRO A 67 12.25 3.92 -8.85
CA PRO A 67 12.96 5.20 -8.76
C PRO A 67 12.46 6.12 -7.62
N TYR A 68 11.22 5.95 -7.17
CA TYR A 68 10.63 6.78 -6.11
C TYR A 68 10.76 6.18 -4.71
N HIS A 69 11.23 4.93 -4.57
CA HIS A 69 11.23 4.22 -3.28
C HIS A 69 12.10 4.91 -2.22
N HIS A 70 13.30 5.33 -2.59
CA HIS A 70 14.15 6.10 -1.67
C HIS A 70 13.53 7.45 -1.28
N THR A 71 12.85 8.13 -2.21
CA THR A 71 12.15 9.38 -1.90
C THR A 71 11.04 9.15 -0.88
N ILE A 72 10.26 8.07 -1.05
CA ILE A 72 9.21 7.66 -0.11
C ILE A 72 9.83 7.33 1.25
N ALA A 73 10.93 6.57 1.27
CA ALA A 73 11.62 6.18 2.50
C ALA A 73 12.17 7.40 3.25
N ILE A 74 12.79 8.35 2.55
CA ILE A 74 13.32 9.60 3.13
C ILE A 74 12.17 10.45 3.68
N ALA A 75 11.07 10.60 2.94
CA ALA A 75 9.91 11.36 3.40
C ALA A 75 9.34 10.80 4.72
N HIS A 76 9.20 9.47 4.81
CA HIS A 76 8.74 8.82 6.04
C HIS A 76 9.76 8.88 7.17
N ALA A 77 11.07 8.82 6.88
CA ALA A 77 12.12 9.03 7.87
C ALA A 77 12.05 10.43 8.48
N VAL A 78 11.88 11.46 7.65
CA VAL A 78 11.70 12.84 8.11
C VAL A 78 10.47 12.96 8.99
N LEU A 79 9.33 12.38 8.59
CA LEU A 79 8.10 12.38 9.38
C LEU A 79 8.29 11.69 10.75
N SER A 80 8.99 10.56 10.77
CA SER A 80 9.33 9.84 12.01
C SER A 80 10.19 10.71 12.94
N VAL A 81 11.22 11.38 12.40
CA VAL A 81 12.07 12.31 13.18
C VAL A 81 11.25 13.47 13.75
N LEU A 82 10.31 14.04 13.00
CA LEU A 82 9.45 15.11 13.50
C LEU A 82 8.60 14.65 14.70
N HIS A 83 8.05 13.43 14.65
CA HIS A 83 7.34 12.86 15.79
C HIS A 83 8.25 12.56 16.98
N ALA A 84 9.45 12.04 16.74
CA ALA A 84 10.46 11.82 17.78
C ALA A 84 10.85 13.13 18.48
N VAL A 85 11.04 14.22 17.72
CA VAL A 85 11.27 15.56 18.28
C VAL A 85 10.07 16.00 19.13
N GLY A 86 8.84 15.80 18.67
CA GLY A 86 7.63 16.08 19.45
C GLY A 86 7.61 15.36 20.81
N ILE A 87 7.91 14.06 20.82
CA ILE A 87 8.01 13.25 22.05
C ILE A 87 9.08 13.82 22.97
N LEU A 88 10.28 14.10 22.46
CA LEU A 88 11.39 14.65 23.24
C LEU A 88 11.04 16.02 23.82
N LEU A 89 10.37 16.90 23.07
CA LEU A 89 9.93 18.21 23.56
C LEU A 89 8.91 18.07 24.70
N MET A 90 7.95 17.16 24.59
CA MET A 90 6.96 16.91 25.64
C MET A 90 7.61 16.34 26.91
N LEU A 91 8.48 15.33 26.77
CA LEU A 91 9.17 14.70 27.89
C LEU A 91 10.14 15.66 28.57
N SER A 92 11.00 16.32 27.80
CA SER A 92 11.98 17.29 28.34
C SER A 92 11.28 18.50 28.98
N GLY A 93 10.22 19.02 28.35
CA GLY A 93 9.41 20.10 28.93
C GLY A 93 8.80 19.71 30.27
N SER A 94 8.27 18.49 30.37
CA SER A 94 7.65 17.99 31.61
C SER A 94 8.66 17.77 32.73
N ILE A 95 9.86 17.26 32.39
CA ILE A 95 10.96 17.09 33.34
C ILE A 95 11.47 18.44 33.82
N TRP A 96 11.68 19.39 32.91
CA TRP A 96 12.18 20.73 33.23
C TRP A 96 11.22 21.48 34.15
N GLN A 97 9.93 21.46 33.82
CA GLN A 97 8.90 22.17 34.58
C GLN A 97 8.47 21.40 35.85
N ARG A 98 8.95 20.16 36.05
CA ARG A 98 8.54 19.24 37.13
C ARG A 98 7.02 19.05 37.21
N SER A 99 6.33 19.20 36.07
CA SER A 99 4.89 19.12 35.91
C SER A 99 4.60 18.66 34.49
N LEU A 100 3.47 17.99 34.27
CA LEU A 100 3.06 17.53 32.94
C LEU A 100 2.87 18.73 32.00
N ALA A 101 3.61 18.75 30.89
CA ALA A 101 3.60 19.82 29.91
C ALA A 101 3.63 19.26 28.48
N PHE A 102 2.89 19.90 27.57
CA PHE A 102 2.86 19.53 26.14
C PHE A 102 3.95 20.23 25.32
N THR A 103 4.54 21.31 25.84
CA THR A 103 5.65 22.01 25.20
C THR A 103 6.62 22.53 26.26
N PRO A 104 7.93 22.61 25.95
CA PRO A 104 8.93 23.12 26.90
C PRO A 104 8.75 24.62 27.19
N PHE A 105 8.10 25.35 26.28
CA PHE A 105 7.79 26.78 26.39
C PHE A 105 6.37 27.06 26.90
N SER A 106 5.78 26.12 27.65
CA SER A 106 4.49 26.35 28.29
C SER A 106 4.68 27.34 29.45
N THR A 107 4.78 28.63 29.13
CA THR A 107 4.84 29.69 30.13
C THR A 107 3.44 29.80 30.72
N CYS A 108 3.24 29.25 31.91
CA CYS A 108 2.09 29.60 32.74
C CYS A 108 2.19 31.03 33.30
N ASP A 109 3.30 31.76 33.07
CA ASP A 109 3.48 33.12 33.56
C ASP A 109 3.71 34.14 32.44
N ALA A 110 2.76 35.04 32.29
CA ALA A 110 2.97 36.35 31.69
C ALA A 110 3.91 37.17 32.60
N GLY A 111 5.22 36.92 32.53
CA GLY A 111 6.22 37.81 33.11
C GLY A 111 7.40 37.15 33.79
N VAL A 112 8.31 36.54 33.02
CA VAL A 112 9.71 36.44 33.45
C VAL A 112 10.59 36.67 32.23
N LYS A 113 11.34 37.78 32.25
CA LYS A 113 12.41 38.06 31.29
C LYS A 113 13.52 37.02 31.52
N SER A 114 13.77 36.16 30.54
CA SER A 114 14.91 35.24 30.58
C SER A 114 16.17 35.95 30.08
N ASP A 115 17.20 35.98 30.92
CA ASP A 115 18.53 36.49 30.63
C ASP A 115 19.18 35.79 29.43
N GLU A 116 19.91 36.59 28.63
CA GLU A 116 20.63 36.16 27.43
C GLU A 116 21.75 35.15 27.77
N VAL A 117 21.59 33.91 27.32
CA VAL A 117 22.70 32.96 27.18
C VAL A 117 23.27 33.10 25.76
N LYS A 118 24.55 33.47 25.67
CA LYS A 118 25.31 33.58 24.41
C LYS A 118 25.42 32.20 23.74
N SER A 119 24.96 32.09 22.50
CA SER A 119 25.15 30.92 21.62
C SER A 119 25.52 31.36 20.20
N ASP A 120 26.25 30.50 19.49
CA ASP A 120 27.06 30.77 18.29
C ASP A 120 26.31 31.42 17.10
N ARG A 121 26.96 32.43 16.51
CA ARG A 121 26.37 33.50 15.67
C ARG A 121 25.90 33.11 14.27
N THR A 122 26.28 31.95 13.72
CA THR A 122 25.99 31.58 12.31
C THR A 122 24.85 30.58 12.17
N SER A 123 24.68 29.67 13.14
CA SER A 123 23.53 28.76 13.23
C SER A 123 22.26 29.51 13.70
N SER A 124 22.44 30.58 14.49
CA SER A 124 21.33 31.28 15.14
C SER A 124 20.44 32.07 14.19
N ALA A 125 20.95 32.63 13.08
CA ALA A 125 20.16 33.54 12.25
C ALA A 125 19.11 32.81 11.40
N LEU A 126 19.49 31.69 10.78
CA LEU A 126 18.55 30.83 10.05
C LEU A 126 17.55 30.18 11.02
N LEU A 127 18.05 29.63 12.14
CA LEU A 127 17.19 29.04 13.16
C LEU A 127 16.20 30.07 13.71
N GLN A 128 16.64 31.29 14.06
CA GLN A 128 15.77 32.37 14.53
C GLN A 128 14.77 32.82 13.46
N SER A 129 15.16 32.87 12.19
CA SER A 129 14.25 33.23 11.10
C SER A 129 13.17 32.16 10.91
N PHE A 130 13.55 30.88 10.92
CA PHE A 130 12.61 29.76 10.91
C PHE A 130 11.72 29.75 12.16
N THR A 131 12.28 30.00 13.35
CA THR A 131 11.50 30.10 14.60
C THR A 131 10.50 31.24 14.54
N LYS A 132 10.86 32.41 13.98
CA LYS A 132 9.97 33.58 13.87
C LYS A 132 8.84 33.37 12.87
N VAL A 133 9.12 32.68 11.76
CA VAL A 133 8.10 32.30 10.78
C VAL A 133 7.21 31.20 11.36
N TYR A 134 7.79 30.19 12.00
CA TYR A 134 7.07 29.11 12.67
C TYR A 134 6.14 29.64 13.76
N THR A 135 6.61 30.52 14.64
CA THR A 135 5.76 31.10 15.68
C THR A 135 4.66 31.96 15.09
N LYS A 136 4.90 32.74 14.03
CA LYS A 136 3.83 33.52 13.37
C LYS A 136 2.76 32.66 12.69
N ILE A 137 3.15 31.50 12.17
CA ILE A 137 2.26 30.56 11.45
C ILE A 137 1.50 29.65 12.42
N SER A 138 2.22 29.15 13.45
CA SER A 138 1.73 28.19 14.44
C SER A 138 1.22 28.84 15.73
N ASP A 139 1.27 30.18 15.85
CA ASP A 139 0.66 30.89 16.98
C ASP A 139 -0.81 30.52 17.11
N ARG A 140 -1.34 30.57 18.33
CA ARG A 140 -2.74 30.24 18.63
C ARG A 140 -3.74 31.05 17.81
N HIS A 141 -3.40 32.29 17.46
CA HIS A 141 -4.16 33.17 16.57
C HIS A 141 -3.51 33.32 15.17
N GLY A 142 -2.42 32.60 14.92
CA GLY A 142 -1.75 32.54 13.63
C GLY A 142 -2.59 31.88 12.56
N LEU A 143 -2.04 31.75 11.35
CA LEU A 143 -2.77 31.24 10.19
C LEU A 143 -3.32 29.84 10.42
N PHE A 144 -2.55 28.94 11.06
CA PHE A 144 -2.96 27.57 11.42
C PHE A 144 -3.35 27.44 12.90
N GLY A 145 -3.55 28.56 13.59
CA GLY A 145 -3.91 28.57 14.99
C GLY A 145 -5.33 28.07 15.23
N VAL A 146 -5.53 27.28 16.28
CA VAL A 146 -6.85 26.73 16.67
C VAL A 146 -7.86 27.84 17.00
N ASN A 147 -7.41 29.04 17.37
CA ASN A 147 -8.24 30.23 17.60
C ASN A 147 -8.19 31.24 16.45
N GLY A 148 -7.57 30.90 15.32
CA GLY A 148 -7.50 31.76 14.15
C GLY A 148 -8.86 31.97 13.48
N VAL A 149 -9.03 33.11 12.80
CA VAL A 149 -10.24 33.45 12.03
C VAL A 149 -10.49 32.47 10.89
N HIS A 150 -9.43 31.87 10.36
CA HIS A 150 -9.46 30.94 9.22
C HIS A 150 -9.65 29.46 9.63
N PHE A 151 -9.82 29.16 10.92
CA PHE A 151 -9.87 27.79 11.44
C PHE A 151 -10.86 26.91 10.68
N HIS A 152 -12.11 27.35 10.51
CA HIS A 152 -13.14 26.55 9.82
C HIS A 152 -12.84 26.37 8.33
N VAL A 153 -12.25 27.36 7.67
CA VAL A 153 -11.88 27.25 6.24
C VAL A 153 -10.75 26.23 6.07
N LEU A 154 -9.71 26.32 6.91
CA LEU A 154 -8.60 25.37 6.88
C LEU A 154 -9.04 23.95 7.25
N LEU A 155 -9.95 23.82 8.21
CA LEU A 155 -10.55 22.53 8.58
C LEU A 155 -11.31 21.92 7.41
N ILE A 156 -12.15 22.70 6.71
CA ILE A 156 -12.89 22.22 5.54
C ILE A 156 -11.93 21.82 4.41
N VAL A 157 -10.91 22.63 4.14
CA VAL A 157 -9.91 22.31 3.09
C VAL A 157 -9.19 21.00 3.41
N ARG A 158 -8.77 20.82 4.67
CA ARG A 158 -8.16 19.57 5.13
C ARG A 158 -9.11 18.40 4.94
N GLU A 159 -10.33 18.50 5.45
CA GLU A 159 -11.35 17.44 5.36
C GLU A 159 -11.60 17.02 3.90
N VAL A 160 -11.67 17.98 2.97
CA VAL A 160 -11.88 17.71 1.54
C VAL A 160 -10.69 16.96 0.94
N ILE A 161 -9.45 17.41 1.21
CA ILE A 161 -8.24 16.76 0.70
C ILE A 161 -8.12 15.36 1.29
N GLU A 162 -8.30 15.22 2.60
CA GLU A 162 -8.21 13.98 3.35
C GLU A 162 -9.27 12.97 2.89
N THR A 163 -10.54 13.38 2.80
CA THR A 163 -11.63 12.54 2.28
C THR A 163 -11.35 12.10 0.85
N GLY A 164 -10.82 12.99 0.00
CA GLY A 164 -10.42 12.65 -1.37
C GLY A 164 -9.34 11.58 -1.42
N LEU A 165 -8.26 11.75 -0.65
CA LEU A 165 -7.15 10.79 -0.58
C LEU A 165 -7.59 9.45 0.04
N GLN A 166 -8.36 9.47 1.12
CA GLN A 166 -8.92 8.26 1.74
C GLN A 166 -9.91 7.55 0.81
N THR A 167 -10.67 8.27 -0.04
CA THR A 167 -11.56 7.66 -1.05
C THR A 167 -10.76 6.93 -2.13
N ILE A 168 -9.67 7.53 -2.61
CA ILE A 168 -8.75 6.88 -3.56
C ILE A 168 -8.16 5.62 -2.94
N GLN A 169 -7.76 5.67 -1.67
CA GLN A 169 -7.26 4.51 -0.93
C GLN A 169 -8.34 3.42 -0.82
N ALA A 170 -9.58 3.78 -0.47
CA ALA A 170 -10.71 2.84 -0.39
C ALA A 170 -11.01 2.14 -1.72
N TYR A 171 -10.94 2.88 -2.83
CA TYR A 171 -11.13 2.33 -4.17
C TYR A 171 -10.01 1.35 -4.55
N ARG A 172 -8.75 1.72 -4.32
CA ARG A 172 -7.62 0.79 -4.57
C ARG A 172 -7.75 -0.48 -3.73
N MET A 173 -8.14 -0.33 -2.47
CA MET A 173 -8.38 -1.45 -1.56
C MET A 173 -9.52 -2.37 -2.06
N SER A 174 -10.60 -1.80 -2.59
CA SER A 174 -11.73 -2.60 -3.10
C SER A 174 -11.39 -3.39 -4.36
N MET A 175 -10.48 -2.85 -5.20
CA MET A 175 -9.97 -3.54 -6.37
C MET A 175 -8.91 -4.60 -6.04
N LEU A 176 -7.99 -4.30 -5.12
CA LEU A 176 -6.81 -5.14 -4.87
C LEU A 176 -7.04 -6.20 -3.79
N LEU A 177 -8.04 -6.03 -2.91
CA LEU A 177 -8.31 -6.96 -1.82
C LEU A 177 -9.68 -7.61 -1.93
N PRO A 178 -9.76 -8.96 -1.96
CA PRO A 178 -11.03 -9.68 -2.03
C PRO A 178 -11.82 -9.69 -0.71
N ARG A 179 -11.29 -9.06 0.36
CA ARG A 179 -11.88 -9.12 1.71
C ARG A 179 -13.02 -8.11 1.87
N THR A 180 -14.24 -8.57 1.64
CA THR A 180 -15.47 -7.75 1.76
C THR A 180 -15.66 -7.10 3.13
N LEU A 181 -15.29 -7.77 4.24
CA LEU A 181 -15.40 -7.21 5.59
C LEU A 181 -14.47 -6.01 5.79
N LEU A 182 -13.22 -6.11 5.31
CA LEU A 182 -12.23 -5.04 5.42
C LEU A 182 -12.64 -3.83 4.56
N ASN A 183 -13.11 -4.10 3.34
CA ASN A 183 -13.59 -3.05 2.43
C ASN A 183 -14.81 -2.34 3.02
N ARG A 184 -15.76 -3.07 3.62
CA ARG A 184 -16.91 -2.48 4.35
C ARG A 184 -16.46 -1.65 5.55
N PHE A 185 -15.52 -2.16 6.33
CA PHE A 185 -14.96 -1.43 7.48
C PHE A 185 -14.33 -0.10 7.06
N PHE A 186 -13.55 -0.08 5.98
CA PHE A 186 -12.96 1.14 5.45
C PHE A 186 -14.01 2.17 4.98
N VAL A 187 -15.05 1.71 4.27
CA VAL A 187 -16.15 2.59 3.85
C VAL A 187 -16.89 3.18 5.04
N ILE A 188 -17.11 2.39 6.11
CA ILE A 188 -17.72 2.90 7.35
C ILE A 188 -16.84 3.96 8.00
N LEU A 189 -15.52 3.77 8.04
CA LEU A 189 -14.58 4.79 8.53
C LEU A 189 -14.69 6.08 7.72
N LEU A 190 -14.69 6.00 6.39
CA LEU A 190 -14.81 7.15 5.49
C LEU A 190 -16.13 7.92 5.72
N VAL A 191 -17.26 7.21 5.80
CA VAL A 191 -18.56 7.82 6.09
C VAL A 191 -18.56 8.48 7.46
N THR A 192 -17.94 7.83 8.45
CA THR A 192 -17.82 8.36 9.81
C THR A 192 -16.98 9.64 9.82
N ASN A 193 -15.91 9.71 9.01
CA ASN A 193 -15.07 10.89 8.87
C ASN A 193 -15.87 12.07 8.33
N CYS A 194 -16.55 11.87 7.19
CA CYS A 194 -17.41 12.88 6.57
C CYS A 194 -18.52 13.42 7.50
N TRP A 195 -19.01 12.58 8.42
CA TRP A 195 -20.07 12.96 9.35
C TRP A 195 -19.53 13.49 10.69
N SER A 196 -18.24 13.31 10.98
CA SER A 196 -17.65 13.59 12.29
C SER A 196 -17.86 15.06 12.67
N SER A 197 -17.51 15.98 11.79
CA SER A 197 -17.66 17.42 11.98
C SER A 197 -19.13 17.83 12.13
N VAL A 198 -20.03 17.29 11.31
CA VAL A 198 -21.47 17.56 11.38
C VAL A 198 -22.06 17.07 12.71
N LEU A 199 -21.69 15.87 13.17
CA LEU A 199 -22.17 15.28 14.42
C LEU A 199 -21.68 16.04 15.65
N VAL A 200 -20.42 16.50 15.65
CA VAL A 200 -19.88 17.36 16.71
C VAL A 200 -20.65 18.68 16.79
N TYR A 201 -20.96 19.28 15.64
CA TYR A 201 -21.65 20.57 15.59
C TYR A 201 -23.17 20.47 15.87
N SER A 202 -23.80 19.31 15.61
CA SER A 202 -25.27 19.13 15.70
C SER A 202 -25.76 18.41 16.96
N ALA A 203 -25.10 17.34 17.42
CA ALA A 203 -25.70 16.38 18.35
C ALA A 203 -24.98 16.26 19.70
N PHE A 204 -23.64 16.36 19.72
CA PHE A 204 -22.86 15.91 20.88
C PHE A 204 -22.37 17.01 21.83
N PHE A 205 -22.38 18.29 21.43
CA PHE A 205 -21.91 19.38 22.28
C PHE A 205 -22.83 20.62 22.25
N LYS A 206 -23.60 20.81 23.33
CA LYS A 206 -24.00 22.16 23.83
C LYS A 206 -22.82 22.89 24.51
N GLY A 207 -21.61 22.40 24.28
CA GLY A 207 -20.37 22.92 24.86
C GLY A 207 -19.91 24.18 24.17
N ASP A 208 -18.90 24.80 24.75
CA ASP A 208 -18.30 26.02 24.25
C ASP A 208 -17.43 25.78 23.00
N GLU A 209 -17.12 26.83 22.25
CA GLU A 209 -16.52 26.71 20.91
C GLU A 209 -15.14 26.02 20.93
N ALA A 210 -14.30 26.28 21.94
CA ALA A 210 -13.00 25.60 22.07
C ALA A 210 -13.16 24.07 22.25
N SER A 211 -14.16 23.64 23.01
CA SER A 211 -14.46 22.22 23.22
C SER A 211 -14.89 21.52 21.92
N ARG A 212 -15.66 22.20 21.06
CA ARG A 212 -16.06 21.68 19.73
C ARG A 212 -14.88 21.54 18.79
N ARG A 213 -14.02 22.57 18.72
CA ARG A 213 -12.80 22.54 17.91
C ARG A 213 -11.86 21.42 18.33
N PHE A 214 -11.67 21.25 19.64
CA PHE A 214 -10.89 20.15 20.20
C PHE A 214 -11.48 18.78 19.82
N ALA A 215 -12.79 18.60 19.97
CA ALA A 215 -13.46 17.35 19.62
C ALA A 215 -13.32 17.02 18.12
N CYS A 216 -13.46 18.00 17.22
CA CYS A 216 -13.23 17.80 15.79
C CYS A 216 -11.81 17.32 15.52
N ILE A 217 -10.79 18.02 16.04
CA ILE A 217 -9.38 17.67 15.83
C ILE A 217 -9.06 16.27 16.35
N VAL A 218 -9.63 15.89 17.50
CA VAL A 218 -9.43 14.55 18.07
C VAL A 218 -10.08 13.46 17.21
N LEU A 219 -11.33 13.66 16.77
CA LEU A 219 -12.03 12.67 15.95
C LEU A 219 -11.33 12.46 14.60
N ASP A 220 -11.00 13.56 13.94
CA ASP A 220 -10.22 13.60 12.70
C ASP A 220 -8.89 12.85 12.89
N CYS A 221 -8.11 13.17 13.93
CA CYS A 221 -6.85 12.49 14.22
C CYS A 221 -7.02 10.98 14.47
N VAL A 222 -8.07 10.55 15.17
CA VAL A 222 -8.34 9.13 15.43
C VAL A 222 -8.75 8.40 14.15
N LEU A 223 -9.64 8.98 13.36
CA LEU A 223 -10.13 8.39 12.12
C LEU A 223 -9.02 8.29 11.08
N ASP A 224 -8.18 9.32 10.96
CA ASP A 224 -6.96 9.31 10.16
C ASP A 224 -6.01 8.20 10.59
N LEU A 225 -5.68 8.12 11.88
CA LEU A 225 -4.74 7.12 12.38
C LEU A 225 -5.23 5.69 12.08
N VAL A 226 -6.54 5.45 12.23
CA VAL A 226 -7.11 4.14 11.91
C VAL A 226 -7.13 3.88 10.40
N SER A 227 -7.48 4.87 9.57
CA SER A 227 -7.60 4.71 8.12
C SER A 227 -6.23 4.54 7.46
N CYS A 228 -5.24 5.37 7.80
CA CYS A 228 -3.93 5.35 7.15
C CYS A 228 -2.96 4.31 7.74
N MET A 229 -3.02 4.00 9.04
CA MET A 229 -2.08 3.07 9.67
C MET A 229 -2.76 1.77 10.09
N GLY A 230 -3.92 1.87 10.75
CA GLY A 230 -4.63 0.73 11.32
C GLY A 230 -5.04 -0.30 10.26
N VAL A 231 -5.67 0.17 9.18
CA VAL A 231 -6.08 -0.68 8.06
C VAL A 231 -4.87 -1.35 7.41
N GLU A 232 -3.81 -0.59 7.13
CA GLU A 232 -2.61 -1.12 6.50
C GLU A 232 -1.91 -2.18 7.35
N LEU A 233 -1.82 -1.95 8.67
CA LEU A 233 -1.30 -2.94 9.62
C LEU A 233 -2.15 -4.20 9.65
N ILE A 234 -3.48 -4.09 9.59
CA ILE A 234 -4.37 -5.26 9.53
C ILE A 234 -4.07 -6.10 8.29
N ILE A 235 -3.81 -5.48 7.15
CA ILE A 235 -3.43 -6.17 5.91
C ILE A 235 -2.08 -6.86 6.11
N VAL A 236 -1.04 -6.12 6.50
CA VAL A 236 0.32 -6.66 6.65
C VAL A 236 0.32 -7.83 7.63
N LEU A 237 -0.28 -7.68 8.80
CA LEU A 237 -0.34 -8.74 9.81
C LEU A 237 -1.16 -9.95 9.35
N SER A 238 -2.17 -9.75 8.49
CA SER A 238 -2.95 -10.84 7.90
C SER A 238 -2.15 -11.70 6.93
N TYR A 239 -1.11 -11.15 6.30
CA TYR A 239 -0.29 -11.84 5.29
C TYR A 239 1.16 -12.08 5.75
N ALA A 240 1.61 -11.52 6.87
CA ALA A 240 2.98 -11.60 7.34
C ALA A 240 3.50 -13.03 7.49
N LYS A 241 2.65 -13.97 7.92
CA LYS A 241 3.02 -15.39 8.05
C LYS A 241 3.14 -16.13 6.72
N GLN A 242 2.59 -15.57 5.65
CA GLN A 242 2.61 -16.16 4.30
C GLN A 242 3.79 -15.63 3.48
N TYR A 243 4.47 -14.61 3.98
CA TYR A 243 5.58 -13.95 3.29
C TYR A 243 6.92 -14.50 3.76
N ASP A 244 7.71 -15.03 2.83
CA ASP A 244 9.05 -15.55 3.09
C ASP A 244 10.10 -14.65 2.42
N LEU A 245 10.98 -14.06 3.25
CA LEU A 245 12.02 -13.10 2.84
C LEU A 245 13.21 -13.76 2.12
N GLN A 246 13.37 -15.08 2.24
CA GLN A 246 14.60 -15.80 1.85
C GLN A 246 14.49 -16.55 0.51
N ILE A 247 13.31 -16.58 -0.08
CA ILE A 247 13.08 -17.43 -1.24
C ILE A 247 13.36 -16.66 -2.54
N SER A 248 14.25 -17.20 -3.38
CA SER A 248 14.56 -16.67 -4.71
C SER A 248 13.35 -16.79 -5.67
N SER A 249 13.31 -15.98 -6.73
CA SER A 249 12.21 -15.97 -7.72
C SER A 249 11.84 -17.36 -8.23
N ILE A 250 12.85 -18.16 -8.51
CA ILE A 250 12.73 -19.54 -8.97
C ILE A 250 12.20 -20.42 -7.83
N LEU A 251 12.74 -20.30 -6.62
CA LEU A 251 12.36 -21.16 -5.50
C LEU A 251 10.95 -20.86 -4.97
N TRP A 252 10.40 -19.64 -5.09
CA TRP A 252 9.01 -19.32 -4.69
C TRP A 252 8.04 -19.66 -5.82
N SER A 253 8.41 -19.35 -7.08
CA SER A 253 7.67 -19.83 -8.25
C SER A 253 7.71 -21.34 -8.42
N MET A 254 8.62 -22.05 -7.74
CA MET A 254 8.62 -23.51 -7.59
C MET A 254 7.99 -23.97 -6.26
N GLY A 255 8.09 -23.18 -5.20
CA GLY A 255 7.63 -23.47 -3.83
C GLY A 255 6.11 -23.38 -3.69
N ASP A 256 5.49 -22.27 -4.10
CA ASP A 256 4.01 -22.15 -4.13
C ASP A 256 3.38 -23.06 -5.21
N PHE A 257 4.20 -23.42 -6.20
CA PHE A 257 3.85 -24.29 -7.32
C PHE A 257 3.89 -25.78 -6.98
N SER A 258 4.71 -26.18 -6.00
CA SER A 258 4.83 -27.56 -5.49
C SER A 258 4.11 -27.79 -4.16
N ALA A 259 3.94 -26.77 -3.32
CA ALA A 259 3.41 -26.92 -1.96
C ALA A 259 1.88 -27.06 -1.87
N ARG A 260 1.14 -26.81 -2.96
CA ARG A 260 -0.31 -27.02 -3.02
C ARG A 260 -0.65 -28.01 -4.12
N THR A 261 -1.06 -29.21 -3.68
CA THR A 261 -1.76 -30.29 -4.38
C THR A 261 -0.95 -31.24 -5.25
N SER A 262 -1.07 -32.55 -4.94
CA SER A 262 -0.67 -33.69 -5.78
C SER A 262 -1.70 -33.99 -6.89
N TYR A 263 -2.45 -32.99 -7.34
CA TYR A 263 -3.58 -33.12 -8.28
C TYR A 263 -3.44 -32.12 -9.43
N SER A 264 -3.94 -32.45 -10.60
CA SER A 264 -4.04 -31.54 -11.75
C SER A 264 -4.97 -30.38 -11.48
N SER A 265 -4.61 -29.18 -11.94
CA SER A 265 -5.43 -27.98 -11.76
C SER A 265 -5.19 -26.94 -12.86
N ILE A 266 -6.24 -26.19 -13.20
CA ILE A 266 -6.18 -24.99 -14.03
C ILE A 266 -6.91 -23.89 -13.26
N SER A 267 -6.19 -22.81 -12.91
CA SER A 267 -6.71 -21.74 -12.06
C SER A 267 -6.33 -20.36 -12.62
N ALA A 268 -7.27 -19.41 -12.55
CA ALA A 268 -7.03 -17.98 -12.78
C ALA A 268 -6.90 -17.26 -11.42
N THR A 269 -5.90 -16.39 -11.25
CA THR A 269 -5.54 -15.80 -9.93
C THR A 269 -6.54 -14.80 -9.36
N ASN A 270 -7.61 -14.44 -10.08
CA ASN A 270 -8.69 -13.60 -9.55
C ASN A 270 -9.77 -14.41 -8.82
N ALA A 271 -9.76 -15.73 -8.94
CA ALA A 271 -10.68 -16.63 -8.25
C ALA A 271 -9.99 -17.21 -7.00
N THR A 272 -10.60 -17.02 -5.83
CA THR A 272 -10.22 -17.76 -4.62
C THR A 272 -10.26 -19.25 -4.93
N SER A 273 -9.10 -19.91 -4.80
CA SER A 273 -8.89 -21.33 -5.06
C SER A 273 -10.02 -22.21 -4.50
N MET A 274 -10.78 -22.84 -5.39
CA MET A 274 -11.68 -23.95 -5.05
C MET A 274 -11.03 -25.28 -5.50
N PRO A 275 -11.20 -26.37 -4.74
CA PRO A 275 -10.38 -27.57 -4.85
C PRO A 275 -10.99 -28.65 -5.79
N ASN A 276 -10.10 -29.50 -6.32
CA ASN A 276 -10.34 -30.86 -6.81
C ASN A 276 -11.10 -31.05 -8.14
N ALA A 277 -10.44 -30.77 -9.27
CA ALA A 277 -10.80 -31.40 -10.54
C ALA A 277 -9.56 -32.08 -11.16
N THR A 278 -9.57 -33.41 -11.22
CA THR A 278 -8.51 -34.15 -11.91
C THR A 278 -8.73 -34.02 -13.41
N ILE A 279 -8.06 -33.07 -14.07
CA ILE A 279 -8.14 -32.81 -15.50
C ILE A 279 -6.87 -33.29 -16.20
N THR A 280 -7.02 -33.83 -17.40
CA THR A 280 -5.92 -34.35 -18.22
C THR A 280 -5.22 -33.26 -19.01
N GLY A 281 -5.92 -32.15 -19.28
CA GLY A 281 -5.42 -31.02 -20.05
C GLY A 281 -5.89 -31.02 -21.50
N LYS A 282 -6.80 -31.92 -21.89
CA LYS A 282 -7.41 -31.91 -23.23
C LYS A 282 -8.18 -30.62 -23.48
N MET A 283 -8.24 -30.20 -24.74
CA MET A 283 -8.79 -28.90 -25.13
C MET A 283 -10.21 -28.68 -24.60
N SER A 284 -11.08 -29.69 -24.68
CA SER A 284 -12.47 -29.60 -24.19
C SER A 284 -12.57 -29.37 -22.68
N GLU A 285 -11.69 -30.00 -21.89
CA GLU A 285 -11.66 -29.85 -20.43
C GLU A 285 -11.14 -28.46 -20.03
N VAL A 286 -10.13 -27.97 -20.75
CA VAL A 286 -9.55 -26.64 -20.53
C VAL A 286 -10.57 -25.56 -20.89
N GLU A 287 -11.24 -25.66 -22.04
CA GLU A 287 -12.29 -24.74 -22.48
C GLU A 287 -13.45 -24.69 -21.49
N GLU A 288 -13.91 -25.85 -21.00
CA GLU A 288 -14.97 -25.91 -19.98
C GLU A 288 -14.54 -25.13 -18.73
N LYS A 289 -13.33 -25.38 -18.22
CA LYS A 289 -12.81 -24.69 -17.03
C LYS A 289 -12.63 -23.19 -17.25
N TRP A 290 -12.14 -22.79 -18.42
CA TRP A 290 -11.92 -21.40 -18.75
C TRP A 290 -13.20 -20.62 -19.01
N SER A 291 -14.27 -21.30 -19.45
CA SER A 291 -15.60 -20.70 -19.60
C SER A 291 -16.21 -20.23 -18.28
N GLU A 292 -15.74 -20.77 -17.14
CA GLU A 292 -16.14 -20.33 -15.80
C GLU A 292 -15.56 -18.95 -15.42
N PHE A 293 -14.52 -18.48 -16.14
CA PHE A 293 -13.84 -17.22 -15.85
C PHE A 293 -14.37 -16.06 -16.68
N ASP A 294 -14.47 -14.88 -16.05
CA ASP A 294 -14.64 -13.64 -16.80
C ASP A 294 -13.34 -13.28 -17.51
N SER A 295 -13.33 -13.46 -18.83
CA SER A 295 -12.18 -13.24 -19.70
C SER A 295 -11.55 -11.84 -19.59
N SER A 296 -12.32 -10.82 -19.20
CA SER A 296 -11.83 -9.45 -19.05
C SER A 296 -11.03 -9.22 -17.77
N THR A 297 -11.15 -10.13 -16.80
CA THR A 297 -10.57 -9.96 -15.46
C THR A 297 -9.32 -10.80 -15.24
N VAL A 298 -9.12 -11.89 -15.98
CA VAL A 298 -8.03 -12.84 -15.72
C VAL A 298 -6.66 -12.20 -15.95
N VAL A 299 -5.90 -12.02 -14.86
CA VAL A 299 -4.57 -11.42 -14.89
C VAL A 299 -3.45 -12.46 -15.00
N GLN A 300 -3.63 -13.65 -14.43
CA GLN A 300 -2.64 -14.73 -14.53
C GLN A 300 -3.31 -16.10 -14.61
N LEU A 301 -2.80 -16.93 -15.52
CA LEU A 301 -3.22 -18.32 -15.72
C LEU A 301 -2.17 -19.27 -15.15
N LEU A 302 -2.65 -20.25 -14.40
CA LEU A 302 -1.82 -21.24 -13.73
C LEU A 302 -2.32 -22.64 -14.06
N ILE A 303 -1.52 -23.38 -14.82
CA ILE A 303 -1.80 -24.71 -15.37
C ILE A 303 -0.83 -25.70 -14.74
N ARG A 304 -1.33 -26.78 -14.10
CA ARG A 304 -0.50 -27.70 -13.32
C ARG A 304 -0.92 -29.15 -13.52
N HIS A 305 0.09 -30.02 -13.63
CA HIS A 305 -0.06 -31.48 -13.71
C HIS A 305 -1.00 -31.97 -14.82
N CYS A 306 -0.97 -31.33 -15.99
CA CYS A 306 -1.72 -31.75 -17.17
C CYS A 306 -0.86 -32.70 -18.04
N PRO A 307 -1.11 -34.01 -18.04
CA PRO A 307 -0.31 -34.97 -18.81
C PRO A 307 -0.50 -34.88 -20.34
N ALA A 308 -1.52 -34.18 -20.83
CA ALA A 308 -1.77 -33.97 -22.26
C ALA A 308 -2.42 -32.60 -22.49
N LEU A 309 -1.68 -31.54 -22.16
CA LEU A 309 -2.13 -30.16 -22.31
C LEU A 309 -2.27 -29.79 -23.79
N GLU A 310 -3.50 -29.49 -24.20
CA GLU A 310 -3.85 -28.91 -25.50
C GLU A 310 -4.34 -27.47 -25.26
N MET A 311 -3.58 -26.48 -25.71
CA MET A 311 -3.89 -25.08 -25.44
C MET A 311 -5.06 -24.61 -26.32
N PRO A 312 -6.20 -24.18 -25.74
CA PRO A 312 -7.34 -23.79 -26.55
C PRO A 312 -7.20 -22.36 -27.12
N PRO A 313 -7.85 -22.07 -28.26
CA PRO A 313 -7.90 -20.73 -28.85
C PRO A 313 -8.52 -19.67 -27.93
N SER A 314 -9.35 -20.07 -26.95
CA SER A 314 -9.95 -19.15 -25.99
C SER A 314 -8.93 -18.42 -25.11
N ILE A 315 -7.65 -18.84 -25.10
CA ILE A 315 -6.58 -18.05 -24.47
C ILE A 315 -6.54 -16.62 -25.02
N GLY A 316 -6.87 -16.45 -26.31
CA GLY A 316 -6.91 -15.15 -26.98
C GLY A 316 -8.00 -14.20 -26.49
N LYS A 317 -8.94 -14.66 -25.64
CA LYS A 317 -9.96 -13.81 -25.02
C LYS A 317 -9.47 -13.09 -23.76
N PHE A 318 -8.38 -13.56 -23.16
CA PHE A 318 -7.85 -13.01 -21.91
C PHE A 318 -6.95 -11.79 -22.17
N ASN A 319 -7.57 -10.65 -22.52
CA ASN A 319 -6.83 -9.44 -22.90
C ASN A 319 -6.09 -8.76 -21.73
N ALA A 320 -6.53 -9.03 -20.49
CA ALA A 320 -5.92 -8.51 -19.26
C ALA A 320 -4.78 -9.41 -18.73
N LEU A 321 -4.40 -10.46 -19.47
CA LEU A 321 -3.43 -11.45 -19.04
C LEU A 321 -2.02 -10.86 -18.97
N HIS A 322 -1.42 -10.87 -17.78
CA HIS A 322 -0.04 -10.46 -17.50
C HIS A 322 0.94 -11.63 -17.47
N GLY A 323 0.47 -12.86 -17.24
CA GLY A 323 1.35 -14.01 -17.35
C GLY A 323 0.71 -15.38 -17.32
N VAL A 324 1.48 -16.35 -17.82
CA VAL A 324 1.08 -17.77 -17.90
C VAL A 324 2.14 -18.64 -17.23
N LYS A 325 1.70 -19.51 -16.32
CA LYS A 325 2.58 -20.47 -15.63
C LYS A 325 2.11 -21.89 -15.89
N VAL A 326 3.01 -22.74 -16.39
CA VAL A 326 2.76 -24.16 -16.67
C VAL A 326 3.71 -25.03 -15.85
N TYR A 327 3.17 -25.91 -15.01
CA TYR A 327 3.94 -26.85 -14.18
C TYR A 327 3.74 -28.28 -14.59
N ASN A 328 4.84 -29.05 -14.58
CA ASN A 328 4.80 -30.52 -14.48
C ASN A 328 3.77 -31.13 -15.46
N SER A 329 3.76 -30.62 -16.67
CA SER A 329 2.74 -30.89 -17.68
C SER A 329 3.41 -31.29 -18.99
N THR A 330 2.72 -32.05 -19.82
CA THR A 330 3.16 -32.34 -21.18
C THR A 330 2.29 -31.56 -22.14
N ILE A 331 2.90 -30.65 -22.91
CA ILE A 331 2.22 -29.92 -23.99
C ILE A 331 2.08 -30.90 -25.16
N ALA A 332 0.84 -31.35 -25.39
CA ALA A 332 0.47 -32.19 -26.51
C ALA A 332 0.22 -31.34 -27.77
N ASP A 333 -0.48 -30.22 -27.61
CA ASP A 333 -0.71 -29.25 -28.68
C ASP A 333 -0.75 -27.81 -28.14
N TRP A 334 -0.13 -26.90 -28.87
CA TRP A 334 -0.24 -25.45 -28.65
C TRP A 334 0.03 -24.75 -29.98
N GLY A 335 -1.01 -24.78 -30.81
CA GLY A 335 -0.99 -24.28 -32.18
C GLY A 335 -1.11 -22.76 -32.33
N GLU A 336 -1.05 -22.31 -33.59
CA GLU A 336 -1.14 -20.90 -34.00
C GLU A 336 -2.48 -20.25 -33.60
N SER A 337 -3.58 -21.01 -33.56
CA SER A 337 -4.88 -20.50 -33.11
C SER A 337 -4.91 -20.06 -31.65
N ALA A 338 -3.96 -20.53 -30.84
CA ALA A 338 -3.76 -20.17 -29.44
C ALA A 338 -2.44 -19.39 -29.24
N ALA A 339 -1.98 -18.69 -30.28
CA ALA A 339 -0.74 -17.94 -30.23
C ALA A 339 -0.86 -16.71 -29.33
N PHE A 340 0.26 -16.35 -28.70
CA PHE A 340 0.41 -15.05 -28.07
C PHE A 340 0.63 -13.99 -29.13
N THR A 341 -0.21 -12.96 -29.13
CA THR A 341 -0.12 -11.85 -30.09
C THR A 341 -0.26 -10.50 -29.39
N SER A 342 0.29 -9.43 -29.96
CA SER A 342 0.11 -8.08 -29.45
C SER A 342 -1.36 -7.65 -29.47
N ALA A 343 -2.15 -8.16 -30.42
CA ALA A 343 -3.58 -7.87 -30.50
C ALA A 343 -4.40 -8.54 -29.38
N ASN A 344 -4.09 -9.80 -29.03
CA ASN A 344 -4.87 -10.57 -28.06
C ASN A 344 -4.32 -10.44 -26.63
N HIS A 345 -3.01 -10.23 -26.48
CA HIS A 345 -2.32 -10.22 -25.18
C HIS A 345 -1.41 -8.99 -25.04
N PRO A 346 -1.93 -7.76 -25.14
CA PRO A 346 -1.12 -6.55 -25.12
C PRO A 346 -0.39 -6.33 -23.77
N ASN A 347 -0.90 -6.92 -22.70
CA ASN A 347 -0.41 -6.74 -21.34
C ASN A 347 0.42 -7.92 -20.82
N ILE A 348 0.73 -8.92 -21.65
CA ILE A 348 1.48 -10.09 -21.18
C ILE A 348 2.95 -9.72 -20.95
N LEU A 349 3.45 -10.05 -19.76
CA LEU A 349 4.77 -9.65 -19.27
C LEU A 349 5.69 -10.85 -19.04
N SER A 350 5.12 -11.99 -18.61
CA SER A 350 5.90 -13.17 -18.23
C SER A 350 5.27 -14.52 -18.59
N ILE A 351 6.12 -15.48 -18.98
CA ILE A 351 5.73 -16.87 -19.22
C ILE A 351 6.71 -17.82 -18.52
N TYR A 352 6.19 -18.75 -17.72
CA TYR A 352 6.98 -19.73 -16.99
C TYR A 352 6.58 -21.15 -17.40
N LEU A 353 7.52 -21.90 -17.98
CA LEU A 353 7.35 -23.32 -18.31
C LEU A 353 8.36 -24.13 -17.49
N VAL A 354 7.89 -24.79 -16.44
CA VAL A 354 8.75 -25.49 -15.48
C VAL A 354 8.35 -26.96 -15.37
N ARG A 355 9.31 -27.88 -15.53
CA ARG A 355 9.04 -29.34 -15.64
C ARG A 355 8.04 -29.65 -16.75
N VAL A 356 8.18 -28.96 -17.88
CA VAL A 356 7.28 -29.12 -19.03
C VAL A 356 7.93 -29.97 -20.10
N ASN A 357 7.18 -30.96 -20.59
CA ASN A 357 7.57 -31.78 -21.73
C ASN A 357 6.86 -31.26 -22.98
N MET A 358 7.61 -30.89 -24.01
CA MET A 358 7.12 -30.37 -25.28
C MET A 358 7.18 -31.46 -26.35
N ALA A 359 6.16 -31.51 -27.20
CA ALA A 359 6.18 -32.36 -28.39
C ALA A 359 7.46 -32.11 -29.21
N ASP A 360 8.14 -33.21 -29.58
CA ASP A 360 9.39 -33.21 -30.36
C ASP A 360 10.57 -32.41 -29.78
N GLY A 361 10.47 -31.92 -28.54
CA GLY A 361 11.49 -31.08 -27.91
C GLY A 361 11.67 -29.74 -28.60
N LEU A 362 10.62 -29.21 -29.21
CA LEU A 362 10.57 -27.90 -29.88
C LEU A 362 9.64 -26.95 -29.14
N LEU A 363 9.90 -25.64 -29.27
CA LEU A 363 8.98 -24.63 -28.75
C LEU A 363 7.68 -24.66 -29.59
N PRO A 364 6.49 -24.67 -28.98
CA PRO A 364 5.23 -24.78 -29.72
C PRO A 364 4.98 -23.58 -30.64
N THR A 365 4.21 -23.80 -31.71
CA THR A 365 3.93 -22.75 -32.72
C THR A 365 3.13 -21.58 -32.17
N GLY A 366 2.41 -21.75 -31.06
CA GLY A 366 1.78 -20.64 -30.33
C GLY A 366 2.77 -19.56 -29.84
N PHE A 367 4.08 -19.84 -29.81
CA PHE A 367 5.12 -18.86 -29.48
C PHE A 367 5.76 -18.21 -30.71
N HIS A 368 5.37 -18.61 -31.93
CA HIS A 368 6.05 -18.23 -33.17
C HIS A 368 5.29 -17.15 -33.97
N SER A 369 4.31 -16.47 -33.35
CA SER A 369 3.58 -15.39 -34.01
C SER A 369 4.52 -14.30 -34.49
N SER A 370 4.28 -13.77 -35.70
CA SER A 370 4.98 -12.57 -36.20
C SER A 370 4.55 -11.29 -35.48
N ASP A 371 3.34 -11.28 -34.91
CA ASP A 371 2.80 -10.22 -34.05
C ASP A 371 3.05 -10.54 -32.58
N PHE A 372 4.25 -11.00 -32.21
CA PHE A 372 4.54 -11.42 -30.85
C PHE A 372 4.44 -10.23 -29.85
N PRO A 373 3.94 -10.43 -28.62
CA PRO A 373 3.69 -9.32 -27.69
C PRO A 373 4.96 -8.55 -27.35
N PRO A 374 5.00 -7.21 -27.54
CA PRO A 374 6.22 -6.41 -27.35
C PRO A 374 6.60 -6.20 -25.89
N ASN A 375 5.64 -6.37 -24.96
CA ASN A 375 5.85 -6.18 -23.52
C ASN A 375 6.22 -7.48 -22.80
N LEU A 376 6.22 -8.63 -23.49
CA LEU A 376 6.71 -9.86 -22.91
C LEU A 376 8.23 -9.73 -22.79
N PHE A 377 8.76 -9.79 -21.56
CA PHE A 377 10.19 -9.58 -21.31
C PHE A 377 10.83 -10.70 -20.47
N ASP A 378 10.01 -11.59 -19.90
CA ASP A 378 10.46 -12.69 -19.04
C ASP A 378 9.88 -14.03 -19.52
N ILE A 379 10.75 -14.88 -20.09
CA ILE A 379 10.39 -16.24 -20.48
C ILE A 379 11.34 -17.21 -19.75
N GLU A 380 10.80 -17.93 -18.77
CA GLU A 380 11.56 -18.90 -17.99
C GLU A 380 11.23 -20.34 -18.41
N LEU A 381 12.26 -21.06 -18.86
CA LEU A 381 12.17 -22.48 -19.25
C LEU A 381 13.07 -23.31 -18.34
N CYS A 382 12.48 -24.02 -17.37
CA CYS A 382 13.23 -24.73 -16.34
C CYS A 382 12.90 -26.23 -16.36
N VAL A 383 13.94 -27.09 -16.43
CA VAL A 383 13.77 -28.55 -16.42
C VAL A 383 12.79 -29.01 -17.52
N THR A 384 13.01 -28.59 -18.76
CA THR A 384 12.21 -28.98 -19.93
C THR A 384 13.00 -29.93 -20.84
N ASN A 385 12.34 -30.56 -21.81
CA ASN A 385 12.99 -31.38 -22.85
C ASN A 385 13.35 -30.57 -24.12
N LEU A 386 13.33 -29.24 -24.06
CA LEU A 386 13.56 -28.36 -25.20
C LEU A 386 15.00 -28.50 -25.72
N ARG A 387 15.15 -28.73 -27.03
CA ARG A 387 16.45 -28.98 -27.67
C ARG A 387 17.00 -27.78 -28.44
N ALA A 388 16.11 -26.90 -28.91
CA ALA A 388 16.48 -25.70 -29.64
C ALA A 388 15.45 -24.60 -29.39
N VAL A 389 15.93 -23.37 -29.22
CA VAL A 389 15.09 -22.16 -29.25
C VAL A 389 15.30 -21.53 -30.63
N ILE A 390 14.22 -21.29 -31.36
CA ILE A 390 14.30 -20.54 -32.63
C ILE A 390 14.48 -19.08 -32.26
N SER A 391 15.57 -18.44 -32.69
CA SER A 391 15.76 -17.01 -32.45
C SER A 391 14.77 -16.22 -33.29
N THR A 392 13.71 -15.71 -32.67
CA THR A 392 12.87 -14.69 -33.31
C THR A 392 13.64 -13.38 -33.32
N SER A 393 13.88 -12.87 -34.53
CA SER A 393 14.66 -11.65 -34.77
C SER A 393 13.82 -10.40 -34.49
N SER A 394 13.73 -9.98 -33.25
CA SER A 394 13.40 -8.58 -32.92
C SER A 394 14.16 -8.17 -31.68
N GLY A 395 15.16 -7.30 -31.88
CA GLY A 395 16.12 -6.89 -30.86
C GLY A 395 15.46 -6.26 -29.64
N HIS A 396 16.13 -6.45 -28.50
CA HIS A 396 15.81 -5.97 -27.15
C HIS A 396 15.09 -6.95 -26.22
N GLU A 397 15.63 -8.16 -26.00
CA GLU A 397 15.23 -8.93 -24.81
C GLU A 397 16.41 -9.50 -24.04
N LYS A 398 16.38 -9.29 -22.72
CA LYS A 398 17.05 -10.12 -21.73
C LYS A 398 16.29 -11.46 -21.65
N GLN A 399 16.33 -12.28 -22.69
CA GLN A 399 15.86 -13.66 -22.58
C GLN A 399 16.80 -14.41 -21.62
N ARG A 400 16.41 -14.51 -20.35
CA ARG A 400 17.20 -15.22 -19.34
C ARG A 400 16.85 -16.71 -19.40
N PHE A 401 17.43 -17.42 -20.35
CA PHE A 401 17.33 -18.88 -20.43
C PHE A 401 18.12 -19.54 -19.29
N CYS A 402 17.43 -19.89 -18.20
CA CYS A 402 17.98 -20.78 -17.17
C CYS A 402 17.77 -22.25 -17.57
N SER A 403 18.54 -22.76 -18.55
CA SER A 403 18.59 -24.21 -18.76
C SER A 403 19.40 -24.87 -17.64
N SER A 404 18.75 -25.17 -16.51
CA SER A 404 19.28 -26.20 -15.62
C SER A 404 18.92 -27.55 -16.23
N THR A 405 19.81 -28.06 -17.08
CA THR A 405 19.83 -29.48 -17.41
C THR A 405 20.25 -30.21 -16.13
N ALA A 406 19.25 -30.69 -15.38
CA ALA A 406 19.52 -31.71 -14.37
C ALA A 406 20.09 -32.92 -15.11
N SER A 407 21.37 -33.22 -14.82
CA SER A 407 22.04 -34.45 -15.26
C SER A 407 21.63 -35.61 -14.39
#